data_AF-A0A5C7REZ5-F1
#
_entry.id   AF-A0A5C7REZ5-F1
#
_cell.length_a   1.000
_cell.length_b   1.000
_cell.length_c   1.000
_cell.angle_alpha   90.00
_cell.angle_beta   90.00
_cell.angle_gamma   90.00
#
_symmetry.space_group_name_H-M   'P 1'
#
loop_
_entity.id
_entity.type
_entity.pdbx_description
1 polymer ?
#
loop_
_entity_poly.entity_id
_entity_poly.type
_entity_poly.pdbx_seq_one_letter_code
_entity_poly.pdbx_strand_id
1 'polypeptide(L)'
;QGLGLDGCRVVWPFKKPRQHELEPEQKAFNQHLAQVRVKVEHAIRRLKVFRLLKGIYRGRRRGFERRLMLIAGLVNRNLEGQLLSQEVYFIQDKVSYSLIS
;
A
#
# COMPACT_ATOMS: atom_id res chain seq x y z
N GLN A 1 6.21 19.47 -5.57
CA GLN A 1 5.35 18.27 -5.67
C GLN A 1 5.85 17.19 -4.69
N GLY A 2 5.26 15.99 -4.64
CA GLY A 2 5.72 14.86 -3.80
C GLY A 2 6.96 14.16 -4.35
N LEU A 3 7.50 13.19 -3.59
CA LEU A 3 8.65 12.36 -3.97
C LEU A 3 8.40 11.64 -5.30
N GLY A 4 9.27 11.86 -6.30
CA GLY A 4 9.35 11.03 -7.49
C GLY A 4 10.15 9.77 -7.16
N LEU A 5 9.62 8.59 -7.48
CA LEU A 5 10.33 7.32 -7.36
C LEU A 5 10.64 6.81 -8.76
N ASP A 6 11.92 6.61 -9.06
CA ASP A 6 12.36 6.14 -10.38
C ASP A 6 11.74 4.77 -10.71
N GLY A 7 11.24 4.65 -11.94
CA GLY A 7 10.59 3.45 -12.45
C GLY A 7 9.20 3.15 -11.87
N CYS A 8 8.56 4.09 -11.14
CA CYS A 8 7.19 3.94 -10.64
C CYS A 8 6.26 5.03 -11.18
N ARG A 9 5.16 4.61 -11.80
CA ARG A 9 4.05 5.54 -12.11
C ARG A 9 3.28 5.83 -10.82
N VAL A 10 3.46 7.03 -10.27
CA VAL A 10 2.73 7.48 -9.08
C VAL A 10 1.54 8.35 -9.50
N VAL A 11 0.35 7.97 -9.06
CA VAL A 11 -0.89 8.72 -9.32
C VAL A 11 -1.18 9.62 -8.13
N TRP A 12 -1.12 10.93 -8.35
CA TRP A 12 -1.39 11.93 -7.32
C TRP A 12 -2.82 12.46 -7.42
N PRO A 13 -3.52 12.72 -6.29
CA PRO A 13 -4.77 13.44 -6.34
C PRO A 13 -4.54 14.88 -6.81
N PHE A 14 -5.53 15.44 -7.50
CA PHE A 14 -5.54 16.86 -7.86
C PHE A 14 -5.64 17.71 -6.60
N LYS A 15 -4.68 18.61 -6.41
CA LYS A 15 -4.71 19.58 -5.30
C LYS A 15 -5.67 20.71 -5.63
N LYS A 16 -6.44 21.15 -4.64
CA LYS A 16 -7.26 22.37 -4.76
C LYS A 16 -6.35 23.58 -5.01
N PRO A 17 -6.59 24.40 -6.06
CA PRO A 17 -5.83 25.62 -6.27
C PRO A 17 -6.14 26.66 -5.18
N ARG A 18 -5.25 27.63 -4.96
CA ARG A 18 -5.59 28.78 -4.10
C ARG A 18 -6.69 29.59 -4.80
N GLN A 19 -7.73 29.95 -4.04
CA GLN A 19 -8.87 30.77 -4.48
C GLN A 19 -9.81 30.16 -5.55
N HIS A 20 -9.59 28.92 -5.98
CA HIS A 20 -10.48 28.24 -6.93
C HIS A 20 -10.99 26.90 -6.39
N GLU A 21 -12.10 26.44 -6.96
CA GLU A 21 -12.62 25.09 -6.72
C GLU A 21 -11.93 24.07 -7.62
N LEU A 22 -12.02 22.80 -7.23
CA LEU A 22 -11.68 21.70 -8.12
C LEU A 22 -12.81 21.53 -9.15
N GLU A 23 -12.43 21.31 -10.39
CA GLU A 23 -13.38 20.95 -11.44
C GLU A 23 -14.14 19.66 -11.06
N PRO A 24 -15.41 19.50 -11.48
CA PRO A 24 -16.20 18.31 -11.18
C PRO A 24 -15.49 17.00 -11.55
N GLU A 25 -14.79 16.98 -12.69
CA GLU A 25 -14.03 15.82 -13.15
C GLU A 25 -12.84 15.50 -12.24
N GLN A 26 -12.12 16.53 -11.76
CA GLN A 26 -11.02 16.36 -10.82
C GLN A 26 -11.52 15.87 -9.45
N LYS A 27 -12.69 16.33 -9.01
CA LYS A 27 -13.35 15.83 -7.79
C LYS A 27 -13.73 14.35 -7.94
N ALA A 28 -14.33 13.96 -9.07
CA ALA A 28 -14.69 12.57 -9.35
C ALA A 28 -13.46 11.65 -9.38
N PHE A 29 -12.38 12.10 -10.03
CA PHE A 29 -11.11 11.38 -10.04
C PHE A 29 -10.54 11.20 -8.63
N ASN A 30 -10.49 12.28 -7.83
CA ASN A 30 -10.00 12.21 -6.46
C ASN A 30 -10.85 11.29 -5.58
N GLN A 31 -12.17 11.26 -5.80
CA GLN A 31 -13.09 10.37 -5.08
C GLN A 31 -12.83 8.90 -5.42
N HIS A 32 -12.65 8.57 -6.70
CA HIS A 32 -12.30 7.21 -7.11
C HIS A 32 -10.93 6.78 -6.53
N LEU A 33 -9.93 7.65 -6.62
CA LEU A 33 -8.61 7.41 -6.03
C LEU A 33 -8.70 7.22 -4.51
N ALA A 34 -9.54 7.99 -3.82
CA ALA A 34 -9.77 7.84 -2.38
C ALA A 34 -10.42 6.49 -2.03
N GLN A 35 -11.39 6.01 -2.81
CA GLN A 35 -12.02 4.70 -2.59
C GLN A 35 -11.00 3.55 -2.65
N VAL A 36 -10.06 3.61 -3.60
CA VAL A 36 -8.96 2.63 -3.68
C VAL A 36 -8.04 2.75 -2.47
N ARG A 37 -7.62 3.98 -2.13
CA ARG A 37 -6.72 4.23 -1.00
C ARG A 37 -7.28 3.76 0.34
N VAL A 38 -8.57 3.92 0.60
CA VAL A 38 -9.22 3.47 1.84
C VAL A 38 -9.01 1.96 2.04
N LYS A 39 -9.16 1.14 0.99
CA LYS A 39 -8.92 -0.31 1.06
C LYS A 39 -7.46 -0.62 1.43
N VAL A 40 -6.52 0.07 0.78
CA VAL A 40 -5.08 -0.08 1.03
C VAL A 40 -4.71 0.35 2.45
N GLU A 41 -5.24 1.47 2.93
CA GLU A 41 -4.99 1.98 4.29
C GLU A 41 -5.54 1.03 5.36
N HIS A 42 -6.70 0.40 5.12
CA HIS A 42 -7.22 -0.65 6.00
C HIS A 42 -6.31 -1.88 6.06
N ALA A 43 -5.78 -2.34 4.92
CA ALA A 43 -4.81 -3.43 4.89
C ALA A 43 -3.54 -3.08 5.68
N ILE A 44 -2.96 -1.91 5.42
CA ILE A 44 -1.77 -1.43 6.12
C ILE A 44 -2.03 -1.32 7.62
N ARG A 45 -3.19 -0.80 8.04
CA ARG A 45 -3.57 -0.70 9.46
C ARG A 45 -3.57 -2.08 10.13
N ARG A 46 -4.19 -3.08 9.50
CA ARG A 46 -4.21 -4.47 10.02
C ARG A 46 -2.79 -5.05 10.11
N LEU A 47 -1.95 -4.85 9.10
CA LEU A 47 -0.55 -5.30 9.12
C LEU A 47 0.28 -4.62 10.21
N LYS A 48 0.02 -3.33 10.50
CA LYS A 48 0.69 -2.60 11.59
C LYS A 48 0.34 -3.13 12.99
N VAL A 49 -0.82 -3.77 13.19
CA VAL A 49 -1.20 -4.41 14.47
C VAL A 49 -0.23 -5.52 14.84
N PHE A 50 0.18 -6.34 13.85
CA PHE A 50 1.17 -7.41 14.04
C PHE A 50 2.60 -6.87 14.29
N ARG A 51 2.77 -5.54 14.41
CA ARG A 51 4.05 -4.81 14.47
C ARG A 51 4.99 -5.12 13.31
N LEU A 52 4.44 -5.71 12.25
CA LEU A 52 5.14 -6.22 11.09
C LEU A 52 5.83 -5.12 10.30
N LEU A 53 5.11 -4.00 10.13
CA LEU A 53 5.55 -2.83 9.39
C LEU A 53 5.91 -1.64 10.29
N LYS A 54 5.66 -1.74 11.60
CA LYS A 54 5.80 -0.62 12.56
C LYS A 54 6.96 -0.80 13.54
N GLY A 55 7.53 -1.99 13.70
CA GLY A 55 8.57 -2.22 14.70
C GLY A 55 9.56 -3.32 14.34
N ILE A 56 10.57 -3.45 15.19
CA ILE A 56 11.60 -4.50 15.05
C ILE A 56 10.96 -5.86 15.32
N TYR A 57 11.00 -6.74 14.32
CA TYR A 57 10.59 -8.13 14.44
C TYR A 57 11.55 -8.88 15.35
N ARG A 58 11.04 -9.43 16.47
CA ARG A 58 11.84 -10.08 17.52
C ARG A 58 11.81 -11.62 17.49
N GLY A 59 11.18 -12.23 16.49
CA GLY A 59 11.13 -13.68 16.33
C GLY A 59 12.33 -14.25 15.55
N ARG A 60 12.49 -15.58 15.55
CA ARG A 60 13.53 -16.28 14.77
C ARG A 60 13.45 -15.89 13.29
N ARG A 61 14.51 -15.30 12.72
CA ARG A 61 14.50 -14.78 11.33
C ARG A 61 14.21 -15.87 10.29
N ARG A 62 14.66 -17.10 10.53
CA ARG A 62 14.34 -18.26 9.68
C ARG A 62 12.82 -18.46 9.60
N GLY A 63 12.26 -18.25 8.41
CA GLY A 63 10.81 -18.35 8.15
C GLY A 63 10.00 -17.07 8.38
N PHE A 64 10.63 -15.90 8.56
CA PHE A 64 9.92 -14.62 8.67
C PHE A 64 9.08 -14.33 7.42
N GLU A 65 9.66 -14.51 6.24
CA GLU A 65 8.96 -14.36 4.96
C GLU A 65 7.71 -15.25 4.86
N ARG A 66 7.79 -16.52 5.28
CA ARG A 66 6.62 -17.41 5.28
C ARG A 66 5.52 -16.89 6.20
N ARG A 67 5.87 -16.38 7.39
CA ARG A 67 4.90 -15.78 8.31
C ARG A 67 4.33 -14.48 7.75
N LEU A 68 5.15 -13.66 7.08
CA LEU A 68 4.71 -12.47 6.35
C LEU A 68 3.66 -12.82 5.30
N MET A 69 3.97 -13.79 4.43
CA MET A 69 3.07 -14.23 3.37
C MET A 69 1.76 -14.79 3.93
N LEU A 70 1.81 -15.58 5.00
CA LEU A 70 0.61 -16.12 5.64
C LEU A 70 -0.25 -15.01 6.26
N ILE A 71 0.35 -14.05 6.95
CA ILE A 71 -0.39 -12.91 7.54
C ILE A 71 -0.97 -12.04 6.43
N ALA A 72 -0.21 -11.75 5.37
CA ALA A 72 -0.70 -10.99 4.22
C ALA A 72 -1.87 -11.71 3.54
N GLY A 73 -1.76 -13.01 3.29
CA GLY A 73 -2.84 -13.83 2.73
C GLY A 73 -4.09 -13.84 3.62
N LEU A 74 -3.93 -13.97 4.94
CA LEU A 74 -5.04 -13.90 5.89
C LEU A 74 -5.68 -12.50 5.92
N VAL A 75 -4.89 -11.43 5.92
CA VAL A 75 -5.41 -10.06 5.90
C VAL A 75 -6.15 -9.81 4.59
N ASN A 76 -5.61 -10.23 3.45
CA ASN A 76 -6.26 -10.13 2.15
C ASN A 76 -7.57 -10.94 2.13
N ARG A 77 -7.58 -12.21 2.54
CA ARG A 77 -8.81 -13.02 2.67
C ARG A 77 -9.86 -12.35 3.56
N ASN A 78 -9.44 -11.75 4.67
CA ASN A 78 -10.34 -11.04 5.58
C ASN A 78 -10.76 -9.64 5.06
N LEU A 79 -10.13 -9.15 3.98
CA LEU A 79 -10.53 -7.95 3.25
C LEU A 79 -11.42 -8.30 2.06
N GLU A 80 -11.54 -9.58 1.69
CA GLU A 80 -12.01 -10.00 0.38
C GLU A 80 -12.89 -11.24 0.35
N GLY A 81 -14.10 -11.00 -0.19
CA GLY A 81 -14.55 -11.71 -1.39
C GLY A 81 -14.05 -11.08 -2.72
N GLN A 82 -12.92 -10.35 -2.78
CA GLN A 82 -12.43 -9.77 -4.04
C GLN A 82 -10.91 -9.48 -4.15
N LEU A 83 -10.14 -10.52 -4.47
CA LEU A 83 -8.71 -10.60 -4.89
C LEU A 83 -7.91 -9.27 -5.09
N LEU A 84 -7.15 -8.81 -4.09
CA LEU A 84 -6.03 -7.86 -4.17
C LEU A 84 -4.72 -8.64 -4.42
N SER A 85 -4.77 -9.62 -5.33
CA SER A 85 -3.67 -10.51 -5.62
C SER A 85 -2.63 -9.94 -6.59
N GLN A 86 -2.61 -8.62 -6.86
CA GLN A 86 -1.60 -8.03 -7.75
C GLN A 86 -0.84 -6.82 -7.17
N GLU A 87 -1.45 -5.99 -6.31
CA GLU A 87 -0.75 -4.77 -5.83
C GLU A 87 0.14 -5.00 -4.60
N VAL A 88 -0.16 -5.98 -3.75
CA VAL A 88 0.67 -6.28 -2.56
C VAL A 88 1.94 -7.05 -2.93
N TYR A 89 1.92 -7.84 -4.00
CA TYR A 89 3.13 -8.52 -4.51
C TYR A 89 4.17 -7.52 -5.04
N PHE A 90 3.74 -6.36 -5.54
CA PHE A 90 4.64 -5.33 -6.05
C PHE A 90 5.52 -4.68 -4.95
N ILE A 91 5.08 -4.74 -3.68
CA ILE A 91 5.89 -4.28 -2.54
C ILE A 91 6.98 -5.30 -2.17
N GLN A 92 6.81 -6.59 -2.46
CA GLN A 92 7.87 -7.58 -2.23
C GLN A 92 8.95 -7.56 -3.32
N ASP A 93 8.63 -7.17 -4.54
CA ASP A 93 9.61 -7.14 -5.63
C ASP A 93 10.64 -6.00 -5.49
N LYS A 94 10.26 -4.87 -4.87
CA LYS A 94 11.20 -3.74 -4.65
C LYS A 94 12.07 -3.84 -3.41
N VAL A 95 11.76 -4.72 -2.45
CA VAL A 95 12.57 -4.87 -1.22
C VAL A 95 13.68 -5.92 -1.38
N SER A 96 13.62 -6.76 -2.42
CA SER A 96 14.65 -7.78 -2.68
C SER A 96 15.92 -7.26 -3.37
N TYR A 97 15.89 -6.12 -4.08
CA TYR A 97 17.05 -5.61 -4.82
C TYR A 97 17.97 -4.65 -4.05
N SER A 98 17.65 -4.30 -2.79
CA SER A 98 18.50 -3.38 -1.99
C SER A 98 19.19 -4.04 -0.78
N LEU A 99 19.07 -5.36 -0.61
CA LEU A 99 19.78 -6.11 0.44
C LEU A 99 20.80 -7.10 -0.13
N ILE A 100 21.04 -7.04 -1.44
CA ILE A 100 22.15 -7.70 -2.15
C ILE A 100 22.69 -6.71 -3.20
N SER A 101 23.35 -5.65 -2.73
CA SER A 101 24.39 -4.89 -3.45
C SER A 101 25.28 -4.18 -2.44
#